data_AF-A0A7Y4YKY9-F1
#
_entry.id   AF-A0A7Y4YKY9-F1
#
_cell.length_a   1.000
_cell.length_b   1.000
_cell.length_c   1.000
_cell.angle_alpha   90.00
_cell.angle_beta   90.00
_cell.angle_gamma   90.00
#
_symmetry.space_group_name_H-M   'P 1'
#
loop_
_entity.id
_entity.type
_entity.pdbx_description
1 polymer ?
#
loop_
_entity_poly.entity_id
_entity_poly.type
_entity_poly.pdbx_seq_one_letter_code
_entity_poly.pdbx_strand_id
1 'polypeptide(L)'
;MSTPEPTPQQGRQSAAYRHWNEIAEAIHGIYPHEPRYATLLTMLNRCEEADKNGNDTAFLRAKQQLLNFIAASTPRVKSTPAAQSA
;
A
#
# COMPACT_ATOMS: atom_id res chain seq x y z
N MET A 1 -28.10 -15.91 26.53
CA MET A 1 -27.52 -14.73 25.84
C MET A 1 -26.53 -15.26 24.83
N SER A 2 -26.92 -15.37 23.56
CA SER A 2 -26.03 -15.87 22.51
C SER A 2 -25.12 -14.72 22.07
N THR A 3 -23.84 -14.79 22.42
CA THR A 3 -22.81 -13.92 21.83
C THR A 3 -22.82 -14.13 20.32
N PRO A 4 -22.98 -13.08 19.49
CA PRO A 4 -22.88 -13.25 18.06
C PRO A 4 -21.46 -13.71 17.73
N GLU A 5 -21.33 -14.90 17.16
CA GLU A 5 -20.10 -15.35 16.52
C GLU A 5 -19.69 -14.29 15.49
N PRO A 6 -18.47 -13.73 15.56
CA PRO A 6 -18.00 -12.81 14.55
C PRO A 6 -17.96 -13.55 13.23
N THR A 7 -18.87 -13.19 12.33
CA THR A 7 -18.92 -13.75 10.99
C THR A 7 -17.57 -13.45 10.32
N PRO A 8 -16.93 -14.40 9.62
CA PRO A 8 -15.60 -14.21 8.99
C PRO A 8 -15.54 -12.99 8.05
N GLN A 9 -16.69 -12.49 7.61
CA GLN A 9 -16.87 -11.28 6.83
C GLN A 9 -16.46 -9.98 7.58
N GLN A 10 -16.67 -9.88 8.90
CA GLN A 10 -16.23 -8.72 9.70
C GLN A 10 -14.70 -8.67 9.88
N GLY A 11 -14.05 -9.84 9.97
CA GLY A 11 -12.59 -9.94 10.05
C GLY A 11 -11.90 -9.51 8.76
N ARG A 12 -12.45 -9.91 7.60
CA ARG A 12 -11.95 -9.49 6.27
C ARG A 12 -12.03 -8.00 6.04
N GLN A 13 -13.16 -7.37 6.40
CA GLN A 13 -13.31 -5.91 6.28
C GLN A 13 -12.27 -5.16 7.12
N SER A 14 -11.94 -5.68 8.30
CA SER A 14 -10.92 -5.08 9.17
C SER A 14 -9.51 -5.23 8.60
N ALA A 15 -9.19 -6.36 7.96
CA ALA A 15 -7.88 -6.60 7.35
C ALA A 15 -7.67 -5.80 6.05
N ALA A 16 -8.65 -5.84 5.14
CA ALA A 16 -8.62 -5.07 3.90
C ALA A 16 -8.52 -3.57 4.18
N TYR A 17 -9.30 -3.05 5.13
CA TYR A 17 -9.25 -1.66 5.55
C TYR A 17 -7.85 -1.24 6.03
N ARG A 18 -7.20 -2.06 6.87
CA ARG A 18 -5.83 -1.78 7.33
C ARG A 18 -4.85 -1.71 6.16
N HIS A 19 -4.95 -2.64 5.22
CA HIS A 19 -4.05 -2.66 4.07
C HIS A 19 -4.26 -1.49 3.12
N TRP A 20 -5.51 -1.08 2.90
CA TRP A 20 -5.82 0.12 2.13
C TRP A 20 -5.34 1.39 2.83
N ASN A 21 -5.41 1.46 4.17
CA ASN A 21 -4.84 2.57 4.93
C ASN A 21 -3.31 2.67 4.73
N GLU A 22 -2.59 1.56 4.84
CA GLU A 22 -1.14 1.52 4.59
C GLU A 22 -0.79 1.98 3.16
N ILE A 23 -1.59 1.59 2.17
CA ILE A 23 -1.42 2.04 0.78
C ILE A 23 -1.65 3.56 0.67
N ALA A 24 -2.71 4.08 1.29
CA ALA A 24 -3.03 5.50 1.29
C ALA A 24 -1.91 6.35 1.91
N GLU A 25 -1.34 5.88 3.03
CA GLU A 25 -0.18 6.52 3.68
C GLU A 25 1.06 6.51 2.76
N ALA A 26 1.31 5.40 2.05
CA ALA A 26 2.48 5.29 1.17
C ALA A 26 2.39 6.17 -0.08
N ILE A 27 1.19 6.37 -0.64
CA ILE A 27 0.99 7.25 -1.80
C ILE A 27 0.75 8.71 -1.42
N HIS A 28 0.69 9.01 -0.12
CA HIS A 28 0.47 10.37 0.35
C HIS A 28 1.60 11.29 -0.14
N GLY A 29 1.22 12.39 -0.80
CA GLY A 29 2.17 13.34 -1.38
C GLY A 29 2.67 12.97 -2.77
N ILE A 30 2.11 11.94 -3.42
CA ILE A 30 2.33 11.68 -4.84
C ILE A 30 1.31 12.47 -5.67
N TYR A 31 1.79 13.32 -6.59
CA TYR A 31 0.97 14.23 -7.37
C TYR A 31 0.71 13.73 -8.80
N PRO A 32 -0.41 14.14 -9.44
CA PRO A 32 -0.78 13.69 -10.79
C PRO A 32 0.22 14.03 -11.90
N HIS A 33 1.03 15.07 -11.70
CA HIS A 33 2.02 15.53 -12.67
C HIS A 33 3.34 14.72 -12.60
N GLU A 34 3.50 13.85 -11.60
CA GLU A 34 4.70 13.04 -11.49
C GLU A 34 4.71 11.91 -12.54
N PRO A 35 5.86 11.62 -13.18
CA PRO A 35 5.95 10.59 -14.22
C PRO A 35 5.60 9.18 -13.70
N ARG A 36 5.74 8.96 -12.39
CA ARG A 36 5.40 7.70 -11.73
C ARG A 36 3.90 7.52 -11.45
N TYR A 37 3.08 8.57 -11.59
CA TYR A 37 1.66 8.56 -11.23
C TYR A 37 0.85 7.54 -12.06
N ALA A 38 1.10 7.45 -13.37
CA ALA A 38 0.40 6.49 -14.23
C ALA A 38 0.68 5.02 -13.84
N THR A 39 1.94 4.71 -13.51
CA THR A 39 2.33 3.39 -13.02
C THR A 39 1.70 3.08 -11.67
N LEU A 40 1.64 4.07 -10.78
CA LEU A 40 0.96 3.99 -9.49
C LEU A 40 -0.53 3.65 -9.62
N LEU A 41 -1.26 4.37 -10.48
CA LEU A 41 -2.67 4.07 -10.75
C LEU A 41 -2.86 2.64 -11.28
N THR A 42 -1.97 2.19 -12.17
CA THR A 42 -2.02 0.80 -12.68
C THR A 42 -1.84 -0.22 -11.57
N MET A 43 -0.91 0.02 -10.64
CA MET A 43 -0.68 -0.86 -9.50
C MET A 43 -1.81 -0.82 -8.47
N LEU A 44 -2.43 0.34 -8.25
CA LEU A 44 -3.63 0.49 -7.40
C LEU A 44 -4.81 -0.29 -7.97
N ASN A 45 -5.05 -0.21 -9.29
CA ASN A 45 -6.10 -1.01 -9.95
C ASN A 45 -5.90 -2.51 -9.73
N ARG A 46 -4.66 -3.02 -9.78
CA ARG A 46 -4.39 -4.44 -9.49
C ARG A 46 -4.74 -4.83 -8.05
N CYS A 47 -4.53 -3.93 -7.09
CA CYS A 47 -4.96 -4.14 -5.71
C CYS A 47 -6.50 -4.16 -5.63
N GLU A 48 -7.16 -3.21 -6.28
CA GLU A 48 -8.63 -3.13 -6.31
C GLU A 48 -9.27 -4.37 -6.95
N GLU A 49 -8.75 -4.84 -8.09
CA GLU A 49 -9.25 -6.04 -8.75
C GLU A 49 -9.06 -7.29 -7.87
N ALA A 50 -7.94 -7.41 -7.18
CA ALA A 50 -7.69 -8.54 -6.29
C ALA A 50 -8.63 -8.53 -5.06
N ASP A 51 -8.90 -7.35 -4.49
CA ASP A 51 -9.84 -7.15 -3.38
C ASP A 51 -11.28 -7.47 -3.80
N LYS A 52 -11.74 -6.95 -4.95
CA LYS A 52 -13.07 -7.22 -5.52
C LYS A 52 -13.31 -8.71 -5.80
N ASN A 53 -12.25 -9.42 -6.23
CA ASN A 53 -12.31 -10.86 -6.47
C ASN A 53 -12.17 -11.69 -5.18
N GLY A 54 -12.01 -11.07 -4.00
CA GLY A 54 -11.82 -11.77 -2.73
C GLY A 54 -10.53 -12.60 -2.66
N ASN A 55 -9.53 -12.26 -3.49
CA ASN A 55 -8.26 -12.97 -3.57
C ASN A 55 -7.21 -12.27 -2.72
N ASP A 56 -7.24 -12.56 -1.42
CA ASP A 56 -6.33 -11.99 -0.41
C ASP A 56 -4.85 -12.15 -0.80
N THR A 57 -4.46 -13.29 -1.38
CA THR A 57 -3.06 -13.55 -1.79
C THR A 57 -2.62 -12.64 -2.94
N ALA A 58 -3.48 -12.49 -3.96
CA ALA A 58 -3.19 -11.60 -5.08
C ALA A 58 -3.12 -10.14 -4.62
N PHE A 59 -4.00 -9.75 -3.70
CA PHE A 59 -4.03 -8.42 -3.10
C PHE A 59 -2.71 -8.13 -2.36
N LEU A 60 -2.27 -9.03 -1.47
CA LEU A 60 -1.02 -8.85 -0.71
C LEU A 60 0.21 -8.76 -1.63
N ARG A 61 0.25 -9.56 -2.71
CA ARG A 61 1.33 -9.46 -3.71
C ARG A 61 1.31 -8.13 -4.45
N ALA A 62 0.14 -7.67 -4.90
CA ALA A 62 -0.01 -6.39 -5.58
C ALA A 62 0.38 -5.21 -4.67
N LYS A 63 -0.08 -5.24 -3.40
CA LYS A 63 0.32 -4.29 -2.35
C LYS A 63 1.84 -4.25 -2.20
N GLN A 64 2.50 -5.40 -2.06
CA GLN A 64 3.96 -5.44 -1.88
C GLN A 64 4.70 -4.84 -3.09
N GLN A 65 4.25 -5.13 -4.32
CA GLN A 65 4.82 -4.54 -5.54
C GLN A 65 4.66 -3.02 -5.56
N LEU A 66 3.48 -2.52 -5.18
CA LEU A 66 3.19 -1.10 -5.07
C LEU A 66 4.11 -0.40 -4.05
N LEU A 67 4.22 -0.96 -2.85
CA LEU A 67 5.09 -0.39 -1.80
C LEU A 67 6.57 -0.39 -2.22
N ASN A 68 7.04 -1.46 -2.86
CA ASN A 68 8.41 -1.54 -3.38
C ASN A 68 8.64 -0.49 -4.48
N PHE A 69 7.66 -0.27 -5.36
CA PHE A 69 7.74 0.75 -6.39
C PHE A 69 7.83 2.16 -5.80
N ILE A 70 7.01 2.47 -4.79
CA ILE A 70 7.05 3.75 -4.08
C ILE A 70 8.41 3.93 -3.41
N ALA A 71 8.89 2.92 -2.67
CA ALA A 71 10.18 2.97 -1.99
C ALA A 71 11.36 3.17 -2.95
N ALA A 72 11.33 2.53 -4.13
CA ALA A 72 12.34 2.69 -5.17
C ALA A 72 12.27 4.05 -5.88
N SER A 73 11.06 4.62 -5.99
CA SER A 73 10.81 5.89 -6.70
C SER A 73 10.96 7.12 -5.80
N THR A 74 11.03 6.93 -4.48
CA THR A 74 11.29 8.02 -3.55
C THR A 74 12.80 8.30 -3.59
N PRO A 75 13.25 9.51 -3.96
CA PRO A 75 14.67 9.83 -3.91
C PRO A 75 15.13 9.61 -2.47
N ARG A 76 15.96 8.57 -2.27
CA ARG A 76 16.63 8.34 -1.00
C ARG A 76 17.46 9.58 -0.76
N VAL A 77 16.97 10.50 0.09
CA VAL A 77 17.80 11.58 0.60
C VAL A 77 18.99 10.84 1.20
N LYS A 78 20.13 10.88 0.51
CA LYS A 78 21.40 10.46 1.07
C LYS A 78 21.49 11.29 2.34
N SER A 79 21.28 10.69 3.50
CA SER A 79 21.76 11.25 4.73
C SER A 79 23.26 11.39 4.51
N THR A 80 23.69 12.59 4.11
CA THR A 80 25.09 12.98 4.12
C THR A 80 25.57 12.61 5.51
N PRO A 81 26.50 11.65 5.69
CA PRO A 81 27.15 11.54 6.98
C PRO A 81 27.76 12.91 7.21
N ALA A 82 27.25 13.63 8.20
CA ALA A 82 27.82 14.90 8.61
C ALA A 82 29.32 14.68 8.71
N ALA A 83 30.07 15.47 7.95
CA ALA A 83 31.52 15.52 8.06
C ALA A 83 31.82 15.73 9.55
N GLN A 84 32.24 14.66 10.23
CA GLN A 84 32.82 14.77 11.55
C GLN A 84 34.20 15.35 11.30
N SER A 85 34.25 16.68 11.30
CA SER A 85 35.48 17.43 11.49
C SER A 85 36.00 17.09 12.88
N ALA A 86 37.12 16.37 12.91
CA ALA A 86 38.05 16.33 14.03
C ALA A 86 39.45 16.08 13.47
#